data_AF-A0AAW5B2B2-F1
#
_entry.id   AF-A0AAW5B2B2-F1
#
_cell.length_a   1.000
_cell.length_b   1.000
_cell.length_c   1.000
_cell.angle_alpha   90.00
_cell.angle_beta   90.00
_cell.angle_gamma   90.00
#
_symmetry.space_group_name_H-M   'P 1'
#
loop_
_entity.id
_entity.type
_entity.pdbx_description
1 polymer ?
#
loop_
_entity_poly.entity_id
_entity_poly.type
_entity_poly.pdbx_seq_one_letter_code
_entity_poly.pdbx_strand_id
1 'polypeptide(L)'
;MISGISKWDGSKAVNRKDYYICGDAIGDLRTTDNKLSVWKADTQEDINDAIVALALNRDSVSKLSYFLLKEEDLDKMDIKISDEQVGVAAGLDSQILTKHRDLIDLDYWRLGYLADHLTELAKNVNNRRICSASEVKKLLERYKQENKITPIQVKDKLRTSLKW
;
A
#
# COMPACT_ATOMS: atom_id res chain seq x y z
N MET A 1 -1.30 1.55 0.49
CA MET A 1 -0.60 1.18 1.75
C MET A 1 -1.21 1.95 2.89
N ILE A 2 -1.37 1.35 4.07
CA ILE A 2 -1.93 2.03 5.24
C ILE A 2 -0.82 2.46 6.20
N SER A 3 -1.02 3.57 6.91
CA SER A 3 -0.05 4.10 7.88
C SER A 3 0.06 3.24 9.13
N GLY A 4 -0.97 2.44 9.44
CA GLY A 4 -0.89 1.39 10.46
C GLY A 4 -2.22 0.74 10.77
N ILE A 5 -2.17 -0.57 11.07
CA ILE A 5 -3.34 -1.39 11.39
C ILE A 5 -4.17 -0.84 12.56
N SER A 6 -3.53 -0.22 13.55
CA SER A 6 -4.21 0.27 14.76
C SER A 6 -5.24 1.37 14.49
N LYS A 7 -5.16 2.04 13.34
CA LYS A 7 -6.19 3.00 12.91
C LYS A 7 -7.47 2.33 12.43
N TRP A 8 -7.35 1.11 11.93
CA TRP A 8 -8.41 0.36 11.24
C TRP A 8 -9.05 -0.72 12.13
N ASP A 9 -8.33 -1.25 13.12
CA ASP A 9 -8.77 -2.40 13.91
C ASP A 9 -9.60 -2.06 15.16
N GLY A 10 -10.00 -0.80 15.31
CA GLY A 10 -10.77 -0.31 16.46
C GLY A 10 -9.94 -0.02 17.72
N SER A 11 -8.61 -0.15 17.67
CA SER A 11 -7.75 0.13 18.84
C SER A 11 -7.66 1.61 19.23
N LYS A 12 -8.02 2.53 18.33
CA LYS A 12 -8.01 3.97 18.59
C LYS A 12 -9.32 4.41 19.22
N ALA A 13 -9.24 4.99 20.41
CA ALA A 13 -10.40 5.52 21.11
C ALA A 13 -11.05 6.67 20.33
N VAL A 14 -12.37 6.61 20.20
CA VAL A 14 -13.21 7.71 19.67
C VAL A 14 -14.25 8.04 20.74
N ASN A 15 -14.25 9.27 21.23
CA ASN A 15 -15.08 9.69 22.36
C ASN A 15 -16.52 10.02 21.93
N ARG A 16 -17.24 9.02 21.40
CA ARG A 16 -18.69 9.05 21.12
C ARG A 16 -19.24 7.62 21.11
N LYS A 17 -20.54 7.43 21.34
CA LYS A 17 -21.13 6.08 21.50
C LYS A 17 -21.39 5.35 20.18
N ASP A 18 -21.57 6.11 19.11
CA ASP A 18 -21.96 5.70 17.76
C ASP A 18 -20.79 5.83 16.77
N TYR A 19 -19.55 5.73 17.25
CA TYR A 19 -18.41 5.76 16.35
C TYR A 19 -18.38 4.50 15.49
N TYR A 20 -17.88 4.67 14.27
CA TYR A 20 -17.66 3.55 13.36
C TYR A 20 -16.16 3.27 13.22
N ILE A 21 -15.44 4.18 12.56
CA ILE A 21 -13.99 4.13 12.37
C ILE A 21 -13.33 5.41 12.90
N CYS A 22 -12.07 5.32 13.35
CA CYS A 22 -11.26 6.49 13.68
C CYS A 22 -11.01 7.33 12.41
N GLY A 23 -11.26 8.64 12.48
CA GLY A 23 -11.07 9.55 11.34
C GLY A 23 -9.66 9.55 10.77
N ASP A 24 -8.64 9.27 11.59
CA ASP A 24 -7.23 9.19 11.16
C ASP A 24 -6.96 8.07 10.13
N ALA A 25 -7.84 7.06 10.06
CA ALA A 25 -7.77 5.97 9.11
C ALA A 25 -8.08 6.46 7.68
N ILE A 26 -9.02 7.41 7.54
CA ILE A 26 -9.44 7.95 6.24
C ILE A 26 -8.27 8.62 5.50
N GLY A 27 -7.29 9.15 6.22
CA GLY A 27 -6.07 9.70 5.62
C GLY A 27 -5.26 8.70 4.79
N ASP A 28 -5.39 7.39 5.04
CA ASP A 28 -4.75 6.35 4.22
C ASP A 28 -5.47 6.13 2.87
N LEU A 29 -6.70 6.63 2.73
CA LEU A 29 -7.50 6.59 1.50
C LEU A 29 -7.45 7.91 0.73
N ARG A 30 -6.43 8.75 0.97
CA ARG A 30 -6.26 10.00 0.25
C ARG A 30 -6.14 9.75 -1.25
N THR A 31 -7.01 10.38 -2.01
CA THR A 31 -7.02 10.33 -3.47
C THR A 31 -6.27 11.51 -4.09
N THR A 32 -5.88 11.35 -5.35
CA THR A 32 -5.47 12.42 -6.26
C THR A 32 -6.29 12.27 -7.52
N ASP A 33 -6.99 13.33 -7.94
CA ASP A 33 -7.89 13.31 -9.11
C ASP A 33 -8.90 12.15 -9.09
N ASN A 34 -9.50 11.88 -7.92
CA ASN A 34 -10.45 10.79 -7.66
C ASN A 34 -9.86 9.39 -7.90
N LYS A 35 -8.53 9.25 -7.82
CA LYS A 35 -7.82 7.98 -7.93
C LYS A 35 -7.10 7.62 -6.64
N LEU A 36 -7.06 6.33 -6.33
CA LEU A 36 -6.27 5.78 -5.22
C LEU A 36 -5.27 4.76 -5.77
N SER A 37 -3.99 5.03 -5.56
CA SER A 37 -2.89 4.15 -5.99
C SER A 37 -2.86 2.86 -5.18
N VAL A 38 -2.90 1.74 -5.91
CA VAL A 38 -2.77 0.37 -5.40
C VAL A 38 -1.82 -0.43 -6.29
N TRP A 39 -1.53 -1.67 -5.90
CA TRP A 39 -0.64 -2.55 -6.64
C TRP A 39 -1.33 -3.89 -6.83
N LYS A 40 -1.35 -4.39 -8.07
CA LYS A 40 -1.87 -5.72 -8.38
C LYS A 40 -0.92 -6.77 -7.81
N ALA A 41 -1.47 -7.78 -7.15
CA ALA A 41 -0.69 -8.87 -6.61
C ALA A 41 -1.45 -10.20 -6.63
N ASP A 42 -1.08 -11.09 -7.55
CA ASP A 42 -1.68 -12.42 -7.70
C ASP A 42 -0.85 -13.48 -6.97
N THR A 43 0.45 -13.22 -6.79
CA THR A 43 1.42 -14.12 -6.16
C THR A 43 2.16 -13.44 -5.01
N GLN A 44 2.85 -14.25 -4.20
CA GLN A 44 3.71 -13.71 -3.14
C GLN A 44 4.86 -12.84 -3.68
N GLU A 45 5.34 -13.10 -4.89
CA GLU A 45 6.39 -12.25 -5.49
C GLU A 45 5.82 -10.90 -5.95
N ASP A 46 4.56 -10.86 -6.42
CA ASP A 46 3.91 -9.57 -6.72
C ASP A 46 3.69 -8.74 -5.44
N ILE A 47 3.41 -9.39 -4.32
CA ILE A 47 3.35 -8.72 -3.01
C ILE A 47 4.73 -8.14 -2.65
N ASN A 48 5.81 -8.90 -2.89
CA ASN A 48 7.17 -8.42 -2.64
C ASN A 48 7.53 -7.23 -3.54
N ASP A 49 7.14 -7.29 -4.82
CA ASP A 49 7.28 -6.22 -5.80
C ASP A 49 6.61 -4.93 -5.33
N ALA A 50 5.35 -5.02 -4.89
CA ALA A 50 4.61 -3.91 -4.34
C ALA A 50 5.27 -3.33 -3.08
N ILE A 51 5.73 -4.19 -2.16
CA ILE A 51 6.45 -3.79 -0.93
C ILE A 51 7.71 -3.00 -1.29
N VAL A 52 8.50 -3.49 -2.24
CA VAL A 52 9.74 -2.85 -2.68
C VAL A 52 9.45 -1.50 -3.35
N ALA A 53 8.50 -1.45 -4.28
CA ALA A 53 8.12 -0.22 -4.97
C ALA A 53 7.67 0.87 -3.98
N LEU A 54 6.84 0.49 -3.01
CA LEU A 54 6.37 1.43 -1.99
C LEU A 54 7.48 1.85 -1.03
N ALA A 55 8.41 0.96 -0.70
CA ALA A 55 9.55 1.28 0.16
C ALA A 55 10.54 2.23 -0.51
N LEU A 56 10.81 2.08 -1.81
CA LEU A 56 11.70 2.94 -2.59
C LEU A 56 11.22 4.40 -2.66
N ASN A 57 9.93 4.64 -2.50
CA ASN A 57 9.36 5.98 -2.47
C ASN A 57 9.52 6.70 -1.11
N ARG A 58 9.99 6.02 -0.07
CA ARG A 58 10.20 6.60 1.26
C ARG A 58 11.61 7.14 1.43
N ASP A 59 11.79 7.99 2.43
CA ASP A 59 13.10 8.54 2.81
C ASP A 59 13.93 7.55 3.65
N SER A 60 13.30 6.54 4.25
CA SER A 60 13.95 5.53 5.08
C SER A 60 13.20 4.21 5.11
N VAL A 61 13.93 3.12 5.39
CA VAL A 61 13.33 1.80 5.60
C VAL A 61 12.48 1.81 6.86
N SER A 62 11.25 1.38 6.72
CA SER A 62 10.25 1.41 7.79
C SER A 62 9.25 0.27 7.60
N LYS A 63 8.53 -0.05 8.68
CA LYS A 63 7.45 -1.03 8.65
C LYS A 63 6.39 -0.63 7.61
N LEU A 64 5.88 -1.62 6.90
CA LEU A 64 4.73 -1.48 6.01
C LEU A 64 3.54 -2.28 6.57
N SER A 65 2.35 -1.74 6.37
CA SER A 65 1.11 -2.43 6.67
C SER A 65 0.18 -2.30 5.46
N TYR A 66 -0.53 -3.38 5.16
CA TYR A 66 -1.40 -3.46 3.99
C TYR A 66 -2.51 -4.48 4.21
N PHE A 67 -3.53 -4.36 3.37
CA PHE A 67 -4.58 -5.34 3.18
C PHE A 67 -4.53 -5.83 1.74
N LEU A 68 -4.98 -7.06 1.51
CA LEU A 68 -5.21 -7.57 0.16
C LEU A 68 -6.69 -7.35 -0.16
N LEU A 69 -6.96 -6.67 -1.26
CA LEU A 69 -8.29 -6.41 -1.77
C LEU A 69 -8.55 -7.41 -2.88
N LYS A 70 -9.72 -8.05 -2.86
CA LYS A 70 -10.15 -8.87 -3.98
C LYS A 70 -10.86 -8.00 -5.01
N GLU A 71 -10.58 -8.22 -6.28
CA GLU A 71 -11.25 -7.51 -7.37
C GLU A 71 -12.78 -7.72 -7.32
N GLU A 72 -13.24 -8.92 -6.92
CA GLU A 72 -14.67 -9.22 -6.76
C GLU A 72 -15.39 -8.35 -5.72
N ASP A 73 -14.68 -7.90 -4.69
CA ASP A 73 -15.27 -7.04 -3.66
C ASP A 73 -15.26 -5.57 -4.10
N LEU A 74 -14.26 -5.17 -4.87
CA LEU A 74 -14.20 -3.84 -5.51
C LEU A 74 -15.33 -3.65 -6.53
N ASP A 75 -15.59 -4.68 -7.35
CA ASP A 75 -16.69 -4.67 -8.33
C ASP A 75 -18.07 -4.52 -7.65
N LYS A 76 -18.31 -5.24 -6.54
CA LYS A 76 -19.55 -5.09 -5.76
C LYS A 76 -19.74 -3.69 -5.18
N MET A 77 -18.65 -2.96 -4.94
CA MET A 77 -18.66 -1.58 -4.47
C MET A 77 -18.74 -0.56 -5.62
N ASP A 78 -18.83 -1.03 -6.87
CA ASP A 78 -18.77 -0.20 -8.08
C ASP A 78 -17.50 0.66 -8.10
N ILE A 79 -16.37 0.05 -7.75
CA ILE A 79 -15.03 0.64 -7.81
C ILE A 79 -14.28 0.01 -8.97
N LYS A 80 -13.95 0.83 -9.98
CA LYS A 80 -13.21 0.39 -11.14
C LYS A 80 -11.70 0.42 -10.89
N ILE A 81 -10.99 -0.43 -11.61
CA ILE A 81 -9.53 -0.53 -11.57
C ILE A 81 -9.00 -0.13 -12.95
N SER A 82 -7.99 0.74 -12.98
CA SER A 82 -7.28 1.15 -14.20
C SER A 82 -5.80 0.77 -14.11
N ASP A 83 -5.24 0.39 -15.26
CA ASP A 83 -3.81 0.08 -15.45
C ASP A 83 -3.12 1.02 -16.45
N GLU A 84 -3.75 2.16 -16.76
CA GLU A 84 -3.25 3.13 -17.74
C GLU A 84 -1.96 3.82 -17.29
N GLN A 85 -1.71 3.90 -15.98
CA GLN A 85 -0.52 4.53 -15.41
C GLN A 85 0.44 3.50 -14.82
N VAL A 86 1.68 3.54 -15.30
CA VAL A 86 2.78 2.81 -14.65
C VAL A 86 3.13 3.44 -13.31
N GLY A 87 3.55 2.61 -12.37
CA GLY A 87 4.00 3.05 -11.06
C GLY A 87 5.26 3.90 -11.16
N VAL A 88 5.52 4.67 -10.11
CA VAL A 88 6.75 5.46 -9.98
C VAL A 88 7.51 4.95 -8.75
N ALA A 89 8.70 4.40 -8.96
CA ALA A 89 9.64 4.07 -7.89
C ALA A 89 11.07 4.16 -8.47
N ALA A 90 11.83 5.15 -8.03
CA ALA A 90 13.11 5.47 -8.64
C ALA A 90 14.12 4.30 -8.50
N GLY A 91 14.71 3.89 -9.62
CA GLY A 91 15.65 2.78 -9.70
C GLY A 91 15.03 1.39 -9.77
N LEU A 92 13.71 1.22 -9.66
CA LEU A 92 13.06 -0.08 -9.76
C LEU A 92 12.93 -0.54 -11.22
N ASP A 93 13.01 -1.85 -11.44
CA ASP A 93 12.72 -2.47 -12.73
C ASP A 93 11.35 -2.03 -13.27
N SER A 94 11.36 -1.50 -14.49
CA SER A 94 10.18 -1.07 -15.24
C SER A 94 9.08 -2.14 -15.35
N GLN A 95 9.44 -3.43 -15.42
CA GLN A 95 8.45 -4.51 -15.51
C GLN A 95 7.60 -4.59 -14.23
N ILE A 96 8.20 -4.31 -13.07
CA ILE A 96 7.47 -4.25 -11.80
C ILE A 96 6.52 -3.07 -11.80
N LEU A 97 6.95 -1.90 -12.31
CA LEU A 97 6.14 -0.69 -12.34
C LEU A 97 4.83 -0.86 -13.14
N THR A 98 4.78 -1.79 -14.10
CA THR A 98 3.55 -2.09 -14.86
C THR A 98 2.45 -2.75 -14.01
N LYS A 99 2.76 -3.21 -12.80
CA LYS A 99 1.79 -3.80 -11.85
C LYS A 99 1.04 -2.76 -11.01
N HIS A 100 1.42 -1.48 -11.12
CA HIS A 100 0.66 -0.40 -10.51
C HIS A 100 -0.77 -0.35 -11.06
N ARG A 101 -1.71 -0.03 -10.20
CA ARG A 101 -3.11 0.17 -10.57
C ARG A 101 -3.66 1.39 -9.84
N ASP A 102 -4.64 2.03 -10.44
CA ASP A 102 -5.46 3.01 -9.74
C ASP A 102 -6.86 2.44 -9.54
N LEU A 103 -7.39 2.56 -8.33
CA LEU A 103 -8.83 2.56 -8.13
C LEU A 103 -9.34 3.92 -8.59
N ILE A 104 -10.25 3.95 -9.56
CA ILE A 104 -10.70 5.18 -10.23
C ILE A 104 -12.19 5.47 -9.95
N ASP A 105 -12.65 6.63 -10.41
CA ASP A 105 -14.02 7.11 -10.24
C ASP A 105 -14.46 7.17 -8.76
N LEU A 106 -13.51 7.39 -7.84
CA LEU A 106 -13.77 7.40 -6.42
C LEU A 106 -14.47 8.69 -5.99
N ASP A 107 -15.71 8.55 -5.53
CA ASP A 107 -16.47 9.60 -4.86
C ASP A 107 -16.53 9.34 -3.34
N TYR A 108 -17.29 10.18 -2.64
CA TYR A 108 -17.52 10.03 -1.20
C TYR A 108 -18.07 8.63 -0.83
N TRP A 109 -19.00 8.09 -1.62
CA TRP A 109 -19.63 6.80 -1.33
C TRP A 109 -18.67 5.64 -1.53
N ARG A 110 -17.93 5.62 -2.65
CA ARG A 110 -16.94 4.56 -2.93
C ARG A 110 -15.80 4.58 -1.92
N LEU A 111 -15.36 5.77 -1.49
CA LEU A 111 -14.40 5.88 -0.39
C LEU A 111 -14.99 5.38 0.93
N GLY A 112 -16.26 5.67 1.22
CA GLY A 112 -16.98 5.15 2.38
C GLY A 112 -17.08 3.63 2.38
N TYR A 113 -17.49 3.03 1.25
CA TYR A 113 -17.58 1.58 1.08
C TYR A 113 -16.20 0.91 1.19
N LEU A 114 -15.17 1.50 0.59
CA LEU A 114 -13.81 1.00 0.72
C LEU A 114 -13.32 1.07 2.18
N ALA A 115 -13.59 2.18 2.88
CA ALA A 115 -13.24 2.32 4.30
C ALA A 115 -13.96 1.29 5.18
N ASP A 116 -15.24 1.06 4.92
CA ASP A 116 -16.05 0.03 5.55
C ASP A 116 -15.44 -1.35 5.34
N HIS A 117 -15.15 -1.70 4.09
CA HIS A 117 -14.53 -2.97 3.73
C HIS A 117 -13.16 -3.17 4.38
N LEU A 118 -12.29 -2.14 4.38
CA LEU A 118 -10.99 -2.21 5.07
C LEU A 118 -11.14 -2.39 6.59
N THR A 119 -12.19 -1.82 7.20
CA THR A 119 -12.50 -2.00 8.61
C THR A 119 -12.92 -3.44 8.90
N GLU A 120 -13.78 -4.03 8.07
CA GLU A 120 -14.16 -5.44 8.19
C GLU A 120 -12.95 -6.38 8.00
N LEU A 121 -12.09 -6.10 7.02
CA LEU A 121 -10.83 -6.82 6.86
C LEU A 121 -9.97 -6.71 8.12
N ALA A 122 -9.86 -5.51 8.70
CA ALA A 122 -9.07 -5.27 9.90
C ALA A 122 -9.60 -6.04 11.12
N LYS A 123 -10.91 -6.31 11.25
CA LYS A 123 -11.43 -7.09 12.39
C LYS A 123 -10.82 -8.50 12.46
N ASN A 124 -10.53 -9.13 11.33
CA ASN A 124 -9.86 -10.43 11.29
C ASN A 124 -8.33 -10.28 11.28
N VAL A 125 -7.66 -10.80 12.32
CA VAL A 125 -6.20 -10.72 12.46
C VAL A 125 -5.45 -11.35 11.28
N ASN A 126 -6.02 -12.38 10.64
CA ASN A 126 -5.38 -13.08 9.52
C ASN A 126 -5.30 -12.23 8.24
N ASN A 127 -6.13 -11.19 8.13
CA ASN A 127 -6.12 -10.27 6.99
C ASN A 127 -5.12 -9.12 7.18
N ARG A 128 -4.67 -8.89 8.43
CA ARG A 128 -3.73 -7.81 8.78
C ARG A 128 -2.33 -8.21 8.33
N ARG A 129 -1.84 -7.62 7.24
CA ARG A 129 -0.47 -7.89 6.77
C ARG A 129 0.48 -6.80 7.25
N ILE A 130 1.58 -7.24 7.85
CA ILE A 130 2.64 -6.36 8.37
C ILE A 130 3.97 -6.91 7.86
N CYS A 131 4.74 -6.06 7.21
CA CYS A 131 6.13 -6.32 6.86
C CYS A 131 7.01 -5.43 7.73
N SER A 132 7.81 -6.02 8.60
CA SER A 132 8.72 -5.31 9.50
C SER A 132 9.81 -4.57 8.72
N ALA A 133 10.42 -3.57 9.34
CA ALA A 133 11.51 -2.82 8.70
C ALA A 133 12.71 -3.71 8.31
N SER A 134 12.98 -4.77 9.08
CA SER A 134 14.05 -5.72 8.77
C SER A 134 13.71 -6.61 7.57
N GLU A 135 12.45 -7.03 7.43
CA GLU A 135 11.97 -7.78 6.24
C GLU A 135 11.97 -6.90 5.00
N VAL A 136 11.50 -5.66 5.09
CA VAL A 136 11.58 -4.69 3.98
C VAL A 136 13.03 -4.47 3.57
N LYS A 137 13.95 -4.32 4.52
CA LYS A 137 15.38 -4.19 4.22
C LYS A 137 15.92 -5.42 3.49
N LYS A 138 15.60 -6.63 3.96
CA LYS A 138 16.02 -7.88 3.32
C LYS A 138 15.50 -7.97 1.87
N LEU A 139 14.25 -7.58 1.62
CA LEU A 139 13.69 -7.52 0.27
C LEU A 139 14.44 -6.51 -0.60
N LEU A 140 14.68 -5.30 -0.11
CA LEU A 140 15.45 -4.28 -0.86
C LEU A 140 16.85 -4.78 -1.23
N GLU A 141 17.57 -5.42 -0.31
CA GLU A 141 18.90 -6.00 -0.59
C GLU A 141 18.81 -7.15 -1.61
N ARG A 142 17.82 -8.03 -1.48
CA ARG A 142 17.58 -9.11 -2.44
C ARG A 142 17.35 -8.56 -3.85
N TYR A 143 16.47 -7.56 -3.99
CA TYR A 143 16.15 -6.97 -5.29
C TYR A 143 17.36 -6.22 -5.89
N LYS A 144 18.19 -5.60 -5.06
CA LYS A 144 19.47 -5.04 -5.50
C LYS A 144 20.40 -6.13 -6.04
N GLN A 145 20.54 -7.26 -5.34
CA GLN A 145 21.39 -8.39 -5.77
C GLN A 145 20.87 -9.05 -7.07
N GLU A 146 19.55 -9.09 -7.24
CA GLU A 146 18.88 -9.58 -8.44
C GLU A 146 18.90 -8.57 -9.61
N ASN A 147 19.55 -7.41 -9.46
CA ASN A 147 19.57 -6.31 -10.43
C ASN A 147 18.19 -5.75 -10.80
N LYS A 148 17.18 -5.95 -9.94
CA LYS A 148 15.86 -5.34 -10.06
C LYS A 148 15.81 -3.90 -9.52
N ILE A 149 16.87 -3.48 -8.82
CA ILE A 149 17.04 -2.10 -8.34
C ILE A 149 18.38 -1.57 -8.83
N THR A 150 18.36 -0.37 -9.41
CA THR A 150 19.53 0.42 -9.79
C THR A 150 19.84 1.41 -8.66
N PRO A 151 20.83 1.13 -7.77
CA PRO A 151 21.00 1.89 -6.55
C PRO A 151 21.33 3.36 -6.77
N ILE A 152 22.03 3.72 -7.85
CA ILE A 152 22.40 5.13 -8.10
C ILE A 152 21.18 6.04 -8.33
N GLN A 153 20.03 5.48 -8.73
CA GLN A 153 18.80 6.20 -9.01
C GLN A 153 17.87 6.31 -7.79
N VAL A 154 18.16 5.57 -6.71
CA VAL A 154 17.35 5.59 -5.49
C VAL A 154 17.55 6.90 -4.73
N LYS A 155 16.52 7.39 -4.04
CA LYS A 155 16.58 8.64 -3.25
C LYS A 155 17.76 8.65 -2.27
N ASP A 156 18.51 9.75 -2.23
CA ASP A 156 19.73 9.92 -1.42
C ASP A 156 19.57 9.52 0.04
N LYS A 157 18.50 9.99 0.68
CA LYS A 157 18.21 9.66 2.09
C LYS A 157 18.02 8.16 2.31
N LEU A 158 17.29 7.50 1.41
CA LEU A 158 17.05 6.07 1.50
C LEU A 158 18.34 5.27 1.28
N ARG A 159 19.13 5.64 0.25
CA ARG A 159 20.46 5.04 -0.01
C ARG A 159 21.37 5.14 1.20
N THR A 160 21.42 6.32 1.83
CA THR A 160 22.20 6.56 3.03
C THR A 160 21.74 5.66 4.18
N SER A 161 20.42 5.52 4.38
CA SER A 161 19.86 4.63 5.41
C SER A 161 20.16 3.14 5.17
N LEU A 162 20.27 2.74 3.90
CA LEU A 162 20.57 1.38 3.47
C LEU A 162 22.07 1.08 3.43
N LYS A 163 22.92 2.12 3.37
CA LYS A 163 24.37 2.03 3.09
C LYS A 163 24.66 1.48 1.69
N TRP A 164 23.92 1.98 0.70
CA TRP A 164 24.08 1.63 -0.71
C TRP A 164 25.02 2.54 -1.47
#